data_AF-A0A9E9NMQ1-F1
#
_entry.id   AF-A0A9E9NMQ1-F1
#
_cell.length_a   1.000
_cell.length_b   1.000
_cell.length_c   1.000
_cell.angle_alpha   90.00
_cell.angle_beta   90.00
_cell.angle_gamma   90.00
#
_symmetry.space_group_name_H-M   'P 1'
#
loop_
_entity.id
_entity.type
_entity.pdbx_description
1 polymer ?
#
loop_
_entity_poly.entity_id
_entity_poly.type
_entity_poly.pdbx_seq_one_letter_code
_entity_poly.pdbx_strand_id
1 'polypeptide(L)'
;MQNNSITEIQQQLEKYFDGLYFCDVDKLKNVFHSDATYINITDEPMLKLDMDAYFFIVEKRISPASQNQLRQDKVIAINLIHDQLAMVHVECVIEPKYFYDALTWVQKQGEWKIISKVFYYQLLAN
;
A
#
# COMPACT_ATOMS: atom_id res chain seq x y z
N MET A 1 -22.15 4.62 -11.67
CA MET A 1 -21.41 5.30 -10.59
C MET A 1 -20.42 4.35 -9.92
N GLN A 2 -20.81 3.14 -9.46
CA GLN A 2 -19.87 2.15 -8.88
C GLN A 2 -18.67 1.73 -9.77
N ASN A 3 -18.87 1.53 -11.09
CA ASN A 3 -17.75 1.17 -11.99
C ASN A 3 -16.63 2.22 -12.07
N ASN A 4 -16.93 3.48 -11.76
CA ASN A 4 -15.92 4.53 -11.74
C ASN A 4 -15.01 4.39 -10.51
N SER A 5 -15.60 4.14 -9.33
CA SER A 5 -14.84 4.04 -8.07
C SER A 5 -13.87 2.87 -8.04
N ILE A 6 -14.24 1.70 -8.60
CA ILE A 6 -13.30 0.57 -8.73
C ILE A 6 -12.11 0.96 -9.61
N THR A 7 -12.38 1.61 -10.75
CA THR A 7 -11.34 2.06 -11.69
C THR A 7 -10.42 3.09 -11.04
N GLU A 8 -10.97 4.06 -10.29
CA GLU A 8 -10.21 5.07 -9.56
C GLU A 8 -9.31 4.43 -8.48
N ILE A 9 -9.83 3.45 -7.74
CA ILE A 9 -9.04 2.69 -6.75
C ILE A 9 -7.92 1.91 -7.45
N GLN A 10 -8.18 1.28 -8.59
CA GLN A 10 -7.15 0.58 -9.38
C GLN A 10 -6.03 1.52 -9.82
N GLN A 11 -6.37 2.72 -10.29
CA GLN A 11 -5.38 3.74 -10.66
C GLN A 11 -4.55 4.21 -9.45
N GLN A 12 -5.17 4.36 -8.28
CA GLN A 12 -4.42 4.68 -7.06
C GLN A 12 -3.55 3.50 -6.60
N LEU A 13 -3.97 2.26 -6.81
CA LEU A 13 -3.18 1.06 -6.55
C LEU A 13 -1.94 0.97 -7.46
N GLU A 14 -2.05 1.36 -8.73
CA GLU A 14 -0.87 1.45 -9.61
C GLU A 14 0.18 2.42 -9.05
N LYS A 15 -0.26 3.60 -8.60
CA LYS A 15 0.63 4.57 -7.93
C LYS A 15 1.17 4.05 -6.60
N TYR A 16 0.36 3.31 -5.85
CA TYR A 16 0.79 2.67 -4.61
C TYR A 16 1.94 1.71 -4.87
N PHE A 17 1.77 0.80 -5.82
CA PHE A 17 2.80 -0.16 -6.19
C PHE A 17 4.05 0.51 -6.78
N ASP A 18 3.89 1.54 -7.62
CA ASP A 18 5.01 2.36 -8.10
C ASP A 18 5.78 2.99 -6.93
N GLY A 19 5.06 3.57 -5.97
CA GLY A 19 5.64 4.18 -4.78
C GLY A 19 6.48 3.19 -3.97
N LEU A 20 6.01 1.95 -3.84
CA LEU A 20 6.75 0.88 -3.19
C LEU A 20 7.97 0.42 -4.02
N TYR A 21 7.79 0.16 -5.31
CA TYR A 21 8.81 -0.39 -6.20
C TYR A 21 9.97 0.58 -6.44
N PHE A 22 9.68 1.88 -6.53
CA PHE A 22 10.67 2.94 -6.72
C PHE A 22 11.11 3.60 -5.41
N CYS A 23 10.48 3.28 -4.27
CA CYS A 23 10.63 4.01 -3.00
C CYS A 23 10.35 5.52 -3.16
N ASP A 24 9.35 5.86 -3.97
CA ASP A 24 8.94 7.23 -4.27
C ASP A 24 7.95 7.74 -3.21
N VAL A 25 8.47 8.56 -2.31
CA VAL A 25 7.72 9.12 -1.18
C VAL A 25 6.62 10.09 -1.64
N ASP A 26 6.80 10.82 -2.74
CA ASP A 26 5.79 11.77 -3.21
C ASP A 26 4.57 11.04 -3.79
N LYS A 27 4.80 9.92 -4.49
CA LYS A 27 3.72 9.00 -4.89
C LYS A 27 2.99 8.43 -3.68
N LEU A 28 3.73 7.98 -2.67
CA LEU A 28 3.10 7.41 -1.46
C LEU A 28 2.33 8.48 -0.67
N LYS A 29 2.84 9.71 -0.54
CA LYS A 29 2.11 10.85 0.03
C LYS A 29 0.82 11.16 -0.72
N ASN A 30 0.81 10.97 -2.05
CA ASN A 30 -0.41 11.11 -2.83
C ASN A 30 -1.39 9.95 -2.58
N VAL A 31 -0.95 8.74 -2.33
CA VAL A 31 -1.84 7.58 -2.15
C VAL A 31 -2.43 7.50 -0.74
N PHE A 32 -1.62 7.77 0.28
CA PHE A 32 -2.04 7.69 1.67
C PHE A 32 -2.78 8.96 2.12
N HIS A 33 -3.78 8.80 2.96
CA HIS A 33 -4.37 9.90 3.72
C HIS A 33 -3.36 10.37 4.80
N SER A 34 -3.35 11.66 5.15
CA SER A 34 -2.44 12.20 6.17
C SER A 34 -2.55 11.46 7.51
N ASP A 35 -3.79 11.14 7.89
CA ASP A 35 -4.11 10.47 9.16
C ASP A 35 -4.02 8.94 9.08
N ALA A 36 -3.42 8.38 8.03
CA ALA A 36 -3.36 6.95 7.85
C ALA A 36 -2.48 6.25 8.89
N THR A 37 -2.81 5.00 9.20
CA THR A 37 -2.01 4.16 10.11
C THR A 37 -1.35 3.01 9.34
N TYR A 38 -0.09 2.73 9.66
CA TYR A 38 0.70 1.63 9.12
C TYR A 38 1.02 0.62 10.23
N ILE A 39 0.61 -0.64 10.07
CA ILE A 39 0.75 -1.68 11.09
C ILE A 39 1.34 -2.95 10.47
N ASN A 40 2.49 -3.39 10.99
CA ASN A 40 3.10 -4.66 10.65
C ASN A 40 2.82 -5.68 11.75
N ILE A 41 2.04 -6.72 11.44
CA ILE A 41 1.67 -7.76 12.41
C ILE A 41 2.62 -8.96 12.43
N THR A 42 3.63 -8.99 11.55
CA THR A 42 4.63 -10.09 11.51
C THR A 42 5.69 -9.95 12.60
N ASP A 43 6.07 -8.73 12.96
CA ASP A 43 7.12 -8.47 13.94
C ASP A 43 6.54 -8.53 15.37
N GLU A 44 7.36 -8.93 16.34
CA GLU A 44 7.02 -8.95 17.77
C GLU A 44 8.01 -8.07 18.57
N PRO A 45 7.55 -7.00 19.25
CA PRO A 45 6.17 -6.51 19.30
C PRO A 45 5.72 -5.93 17.94
N MET A 46 4.41 -5.93 17.71
CA MET A 46 3.79 -5.33 16.53
C MET A 46 4.25 -3.89 16.31
N LEU A 47 4.73 -3.59 15.11
CA LEU A 47 5.15 -2.24 14.72
C LEU A 47 3.93 -1.43 14.26
N LYS A 48 3.76 -0.23 14.81
CA LYS A 48 2.78 0.77 14.38
C LYS A 48 3.49 2.09 14.07
N LEU A 49 3.19 2.67 12.92
CA LEU A 49 3.72 3.95 12.45
C LEU A 49 2.60 4.88 11.98
N ASP A 50 2.82 6.18 12.12
CA ASP A 50 2.13 7.21 11.35
C ASP A 50 2.80 7.37 9.96
N MET A 51 2.24 8.24 9.12
CA MET A 51 2.74 8.43 7.76
C MET A 51 4.10 9.12 7.70
N ASP A 52 4.38 10.09 8.58
CA ASP A 52 5.67 10.77 8.62
C ASP A 52 6.81 9.79 8.94
N ALA A 53 6.63 8.97 9.98
CA ALA A 53 7.60 7.95 10.36
C ALA A 53 7.75 6.87 9.27
N TYR A 54 6.64 6.46 8.63
CA TYR A 54 6.69 5.52 7.53
C TYR A 54 7.46 6.08 6.32
N PHE A 55 7.19 7.32 5.90
CA PHE A 55 7.87 7.93 4.76
C PHE A 55 9.36 8.14 5.01
N PHE A 56 9.75 8.53 6.22
CA PHE A 56 11.17 8.62 6.60
C PHE A 56 11.91 7.27 6.45
N ILE A 57 11.23 6.15 6.70
CA ILE A 57 11.79 4.81 6.44
C ILE A 57 11.92 4.57 4.94
N VAL A 58 10.90 4.92 4.13
CA VAL A 58 10.93 4.72 2.68
C VAL A 58 12.06 5.51 2.01
N GLU A 59 12.28 6.77 2.41
CA GLU A 59 13.37 7.63 1.89
C GLU A 59 14.76 6.99 2.03
N LYS A 60 14.94 6.10 3.01
CA LYS A 60 16.22 5.44 3.31
C LYS A 60 16.34 4.04 2.74
N ARG A 61 15.29 3.49 2.13
CA ARG A 61 15.31 2.15 1.55
C ARG A 61 16.08 2.14 0.24
N ILE A 62 16.79 1.05 -0.02
CA ILE A 62 17.22 0.71 -1.36
C ILE A 62 15.97 0.24 -2.11
N SER A 63 15.65 0.86 -3.24
CA SER A 63 14.44 0.53 -3.98
C SER A 63 14.57 -0.82 -4.70
N PRO A 64 13.50 -1.63 -4.75
CA PRO A 64 13.44 -2.84 -5.58
C PRO A 64 13.89 -2.59 -7.02
N ALA A 65 13.45 -1.46 -7.59
CA ALA A 65 13.82 -1.04 -8.93
C ALA A 65 15.34 -0.89 -9.12
N SER A 66 16.04 -0.26 -8.16
CA SER A 66 17.50 -0.07 -8.23
C SER A 66 18.28 -1.39 -8.19
N GLN A 67 17.66 -2.44 -7.67
CA GLN A 67 18.21 -3.80 -7.63
C GLN A 67 17.72 -4.69 -8.78
N ASN A 68 16.96 -4.14 -9.73
CA ASN A 68 16.35 -4.89 -10.84
C ASN A 68 15.48 -6.07 -10.38
N GLN A 69 14.84 -5.96 -9.22
CA GLN A 69 13.93 -6.99 -8.73
C GLN A 69 12.73 -7.15 -9.67
N LEU A 70 12.22 -8.37 -9.81
CA LEU A 70 11.01 -8.62 -10.60
C LEU A 70 9.78 -8.05 -9.86
N ARG A 71 9.06 -7.15 -10.54
CA ARG A 71 7.80 -6.59 -10.03
C ARG A 71 6.70 -7.66 -10.03
N GLN A 72 6.11 -7.91 -8.87
CA GLN A 72 5.09 -8.94 -8.66
C GLN A 72 3.92 -8.39 -7.84
N ASP A 73 3.16 -7.47 -8.41
CA ASP A 73 2.00 -6.85 -7.77
C ASP A 73 0.72 -7.60 -8.10
N LYS A 74 -0.16 -7.76 -7.12
CA LYS A 74 -1.46 -8.43 -7.30
C LYS A 74 -2.55 -7.67 -6.57
N VAL A 75 -3.62 -7.35 -7.28
CA VAL A 75 -4.88 -6.92 -6.67
C VAL A 75 -5.76 -8.16 -6.51
N ILE A 76 -5.94 -8.62 -5.27
CA ILE A 76 -6.66 -9.87 -4.99
C ILE A 76 -8.16 -9.61 -4.91
N ALA A 77 -8.57 -8.55 -4.21
CA ALA A 77 -9.97 -8.17 -4.10
C ALA A 77 -10.12 -6.66 -3.86
N ILE A 78 -11.14 -6.08 -4.47
CA ILE A 78 -11.65 -4.73 -4.14
C ILE A 78 -13.11 -4.90 -3.73
N ASN A 79 -13.44 -4.54 -2.49
CA ASN A 79 -14.79 -4.54 -1.96
C ASN A 79 -15.24 -3.09 -1.71
N LEU A 80 -16.11 -2.56 -2.56
CA LEU A 80 -16.77 -1.29 -2.32
C LEU A 80 -17.90 -1.49 -1.29
N ILE A 81 -17.69 -0.96 -0.08
CA ILE A 81 -18.66 -1.05 1.01
C ILE A 81 -19.68 0.10 0.92
N HIS A 82 -19.22 1.27 0.48
CA HIS A 82 -20.01 2.48 0.28
C HIS A 82 -19.34 3.36 -0.78
N ASP A 83 -20.04 4.38 -1.28
CA ASP A 83 -19.50 5.40 -2.21
C ASP A 83 -18.27 6.16 -1.66
N GLN A 84 -17.94 5.99 -0.38
CA GLN A 84 -16.80 6.63 0.28
C GLN A 84 -15.94 5.68 1.12
N LEU A 85 -16.22 4.37 1.11
CA LEU A 85 -15.52 3.37 1.90
C LEU A 85 -15.29 2.11 1.09
N ALA A 86 -14.05 1.63 1.05
CA ALA A 86 -13.69 0.37 0.43
C ALA A 86 -12.67 -0.40 1.26
N MET A 87 -12.66 -1.72 1.08
CA MET A 87 -11.60 -2.61 1.56
C MET A 87 -10.92 -3.26 0.37
N VAL A 88 -9.59 -3.31 0.39
CA VAL A 88 -8.78 -3.86 -0.70
C VAL A 88 -7.75 -4.80 -0.10
N HIS A 89 -7.66 -6.01 -0.66
CA HIS A 89 -6.57 -6.93 -0.40
C HIS A 89 -5.62 -6.92 -1.60
N VAL A 90 -4.36 -6.60 -1.34
CA VAL A 90 -3.30 -6.69 -2.34
C VAL A 90 -2.13 -7.50 -1.82
N GLU A 91 -1.38 -8.08 -2.74
CA GLU A 91 -0.14 -8.79 -2.46
C GLU A 91 0.97 -8.20 -3.33
N CYS A 92 2.19 -8.11 -2.79
CA CYS A 92 3.35 -7.72 -3.58
C CYS A 92 4.64 -8.34 -3.06
N VAL A 93 5.70 -8.28 -3.88
CA VAL A 93 7.04 -8.72 -3.50
C VAL A 93 7.99 -7.53 -3.45
N ILE A 94 8.69 -7.40 -2.33
CA ILE A 94 9.87 -6.56 -2.18
C ILE A 94 10.90 -7.45 -1.50
N GLU A 95 11.82 -8.01 -2.28
CA GLU A 95 12.68 -9.10 -1.82
C GLU A 95 13.50 -8.68 -0.58
N PRO A 96 13.64 -9.58 0.41
CA PRO A 96 13.26 -11.00 0.38
C PRO A 96 11.82 -11.28 0.87
N LYS A 97 10.94 -10.28 0.91
CA LYS A 97 9.61 -10.36 1.56
C LYS A 97 8.48 -10.43 0.54
N TYR A 98 7.50 -11.29 0.84
CA TYR A 98 6.20 -11.34 0.18
C TYR A 98 5.14 -10.77 1.14
N PHE A 99 4.41 -9.76 0.71
CA PHE A 99 3.48 -9.01 1.54
C PHE A 99 2.03 -9.38 1.25
N TYR A 100 1.23 -9.45 2.31
CA TYR A 100 -0.23 -9.53 2.30
C TYR A 100 -0.76 -8.26 2.98
N ASP A 101 -1.27 -7.33 2.18
CA ASP A 101 -1.74 -6.03 2.65
C ASP A 101 -3.28 -6.00 2.72
N ALA A 102 -3.81 -5.80 3.93
CA ALA A 102 -5.20 -5.43 4.14
C ALA A 102 -5.32 -3.91 4.22
N LEU A 103 -5.91 -3.31 3.18
CA LEU A 103 -6.03 -1.88 3.02
C LEU A 103 -7.48 -1.43 3.21
N THR A 104 -7.70 -0.41 4.03
CA THR A 104 -8.98 0.32 4.04
C THR A 104 -8.81 1.65 3.34
N TRP A 105 -9.79 2.01 2.52
CA TRP A 105 -9.76 3.19 1.67
C TRP A 105 -10.95 4.10 1.97
N VAL A 106 -10.71 5.40 1.87
CA VAL A 106 -11.75 6.43 1.99
C VAL A 106 -11.75 7.32 0.76
N GLN A 107 -12.94 7.72 0.30
CA GLN A 107 -13.06 8.78 -0.69
C GLN A 107 -13.14 10.12 0.04
N LYS A 108 -12.18 11.00 -0.23
CA LYS A 108 -12.18 12.38 0.27
C LYS A 108 -11.96 13.34 -0.89
N GLN A 109 -12.86 14.32 -1.00
CA GLN A 109 -12.76 15.42 -1.97
C GLN A 109 -12.58 14.95 -3.42
N GLY A 110 -13.19 13.82 -3.78
CA GLY A 110 -13.12 13.27 -5.13
C GLY A 110 -11.90 12.37 -5.40
N GLU A 111 -11.12 12.03 -4.38
CA GLU A 111 -9.98 11.12 -4.52
C GLU A 111 -10.04 9.98 -3.49
N TRP A 112 -9.70 8.77 -3.93
CA TRP A 112 -9.54 7.61 -3.05
C TRP A 112 -8.15 7.60 -2.42
N LYS A 113 -8.10 7.44 -1.10
CA LYS A 113 -6.86 7.39 -0.32
C LYS A 113 -6.86 6.20 0.63
N ILE A 114 -5.70 5.61 0.88
CA ILE A 114 -5.50 4.60 1.91
C ILE A 114 -5.55 5.29 3.29
N ILE A 115 -6.45 4.87 4.18
CA ILE A 115 -6.52 5.36 5.57
C ILE A 115 -5.96 4.36 6.59
N SER A 116 -5.83 3.09 6.21
CA SER A 116 -5.16 2.10 7.05
C SER A 116 -4.49 1.04 6.17
N LYS A 117 -3.27 0.68 6.54
CA LYS A 117 -2.54 -0.48 6.03
C LYS A 117 -2.17 -1.36 7.21
N VAL A 118 -2.76 -2.55 7.26
CA VAL A 118 -2.36 -3.63 8.18
C VAL A 118 -1.84 -4.77 7.33
N PHE A 119 -0.65 -5.26 7.60
CA PHE A 119 -0.04 -6.26 6.74
C PHE A 119 0.76 -7.30 7.50
N TYR A 120 0.83 -8.47 6.89
CA TYR A 120 1.73 -9.54 7.23
C TYR A 120 2.70 -9.74 6.06
N TYR A 121 3.94 -10.11 6.34
CA TYR A 121 4.87 -10.60 5.33
C TYR A 121 5.40 -11.99 5.68
N GLN A 122 5.71 -12.77 4.66
CA GLN A 122 6.54 -13.97 4.76
C GLN A 122 7.86 -13.73 4.04
N LEU A 123 8.90 -14.47 4.43
CA LEU A 123 10.14 -14.50 3.67
C LEU A 123 9.97 -15.47 2.49
N LEU A 124 10.43 -15.06 1.31
CA LEU A 124 10.57 -15.98 0.19
C LEU A 124 11.61 -17.04 0.56
N ALA A 125 11.28 -18.30 0.31
CA ALA A 125 12.26 -19.38 0.45
C ALA A 125 13.34 -19.21 -0.63
N ASN A 126 14.60 -19.30 -0.21
CA ASN A 126 15.75 -19.37 -1.11
C ASN A 126 15.76 -20.69 -1.88
#